data_AF-X0ZQ15-F1
#
_entry.id   AF-X0ZQ15-F1
#
_cell.length_a   1.000
_cell.length_b   1.000
_cell.length_c   1.000
_cell.angle_alpha   90.00
_cell.angle_beta   90.00
_cell.angle_gamma   90.00
#
_symmetry.space_group_name_H-M   'P 1'
#
loop_
_entity.id
_entity.type
_entity.pdbx_description
1 polymer ?
#
loop_
_entity_poly.entity_id
_entity_poly.type
_entity_poly.pdbx_seq_one_letter_code
_entity_poly.pdbx_strand_id
1 'polypeptide(L)'
;PKDFGLKLEYEKGFSITDIFIIHSSGIKTKVDNIAIDFQKDLLGKRVEEILTKKPSLNEVIQRFNLNPKTTWEYDNVLKADYDEKYLEIYDYRPFDCRYIYYDKNFLSRSRSRVMDNFFDKDNIGLETSRVGDFIFVSKRISDEHFVSDNSFKFPLYIYDSDNLRIPNLEKIFLGEIEKIVGEAKFEDIFDYIYAVLHSPNYREKYKEFLKIDFPR
;
A
#
# COMPACT_ATOMS: atom_id res chain seq x y z
N PRO A 1 4.47 -5.59 32.86
CA PRO A 1 5.14 -6.82 32.35
C PRO A 1 4.46 -7.25 31.06
N LYS A 2 5.21 -7.62 30.01
CA LYS A 2 4.62 -8.20 28.79
C LYS A 2 4.19 -9.64 29.09
N ASP A 3 2.95 -9.99 28.77
CA ASP A 3 2.42 -11.36 28.96
C ASP A 3 2.43 -12.09 27.60
N PHE A 4 3.24 -13.14 27.52
CA PHE A 4 3.36 -13.99 26.34
C PHE A 4 2.80 -15.40 26.57
N GLY A 5 1.96 -15.60 27.59
CA GLY A 5 1.36 -16.90 27.92
C GLY A 5 0.54 -17.51 26.77
N LEU A 6 0.02 -16.66 25.86
CA LEU A 6 -0.77 -17.07 24.69
C LEU A 6 0.06 -17.32 23.43
N LYS A 7 1.40 -17.27 23.49
CA LYS A 7 2.25 -17.33 22.29
C LYS A 7 2.00 -18.59 21.45
N LEU A 8 2.00 -19.76 22.09
CA LEU A 8 1.75 -21.04 21.42
C LEU A 8 0.35 -21.14 20.80
N GLU A 9 -0.62 -20.38 21.32
CA GLU A 9 -1.96 -20.31 20.74
C GLU A 9 -1.99 -19.37 19.54
N TYR A 10 -1.42 -18.18 19.67
CA TYR A 10 -1.34 -17.18 18.60
C TYR A 10 -0.56 -17.70 17.39
N GLU A 11 0.53 -18.45 17.61
CA GLU A 11 1.35 -19.04 16.55
C GLU A 11 0.66 -20.17 15.78
N LYS A 12 -0.50 -20.67 16.23
CA LYS A 12 -1.34 -21.60 15.44
C LYS A 12 -2.09 -20.88 14.32
N GLY A 13 -2.33 -19.58 14.44
CA GLY A 13 -2.91 -18.75 13.38
C GLY A 13 -1.91 -18.49 12.26
N PHE A 14 -2.41 -18.16 11.08
CA PHE A 14 -1.60 -17.87 9.91
C PHE A 14 -1.26 -16.38 9.88
N SER A 15 0.02 -16.03 9.78
CA SER A 15 0.38 -14.62 9.57
C SER A 15 -0.29 -14.10 8.31
N ILE A 16 -0.76 -12.87 8.34
CA ILE A 16 -1.33 -12.24 7.15
C ILE A 16 -0.34 -12.20 5.97
N THR A 17 0.96 -12.17 6.26
CA THR A 17 2.03 -12.28 5.27
C THR A 17 2.18 -13.67 4.66
N ASP A 18 1.67 -14.70 5.33
CA ASP A 18 1.66 -16.09 4.85
C ASP A 18 0.35 -16.41 4.12
N ILE A 19 -0.72 -15.64 4.39
CA ILE A 19 -2.02 -15.76 3.72
C ILE A 19 -1.95 -15.17 2.30
N PHE A 20 -1.32 -14.02 2.14
CA PHE A 20 -1.24 -13.31 0.85
C PHE A 20 0.09 -13.56 0.13
N ILE A 21 0.02 -13.90 -1.16
CA ILE A 21 1.20 -14.26 -1.98
C ILE A 21 2.10 -13.04 -2.23
N ILE A 22 1.50 -11.88 -2.51
CA ILE A 22 2.19 -10.61 -2.70
C ILE A 22 1.63 -9.54 -1.78
N HIS A 23 2.54 -8.74 -1.24
CA HIS A 23 2.23 -7.54 -0.46
C HIS A 23 3.45 -6.62 -0.47
N SER A 24 3.27 -5.35 -0.17
CA SER A 24 4.40 -4.43 0.02
C SER A 24 3.99 -3.23 0.84
N SER A 25 4.97 -2.45 1.29
CA SER A 25 4.66 -1.11 1.78
C SER A 25 3.92 -0.29 0.72
N GLY A 26 3.28 0.79 1.16
CA GLY A 26 2.75 1.83 0.29
C GLY A 26 3.82 2.54 -0.56
N ILE A 27 3.36 3.43 -1.43
CA ILE A 27 4.17 4.29 -2.28
C ILE A 27 5.05 5.18 -1.40
N LYS A 28 6.33 5.25 -1.75
CA LYS A 28 7.24 6.25 -1.19
C LYS A 28 7.49 7.30 -2.24
N THR A 29 7.01 8.51 -1.96
CA THR A 29 7.49 9.67 -2.68
C THR A 29 8.87 10.05 -2.10
N LYS A 30 8.99 10.80 -0.98
CA LYS A 30 10.12 11.66 -0.46
C LYS A 30 10.09 13.15 -0.93
N VAL A 31 9.18 13.53 -1.83
CA VAL A 31 8.94 14.93 -2.27
C VAL A 31 7.44 15.15 -2.40
N ASP A 32 6.70 14.91 -1.32
CA ASP A 32 5.25 14.95 -1.34
C ASP A 32 4.71 16.28 -1.89
N ASN A 33 5.36 17.40 -1.56
CA ASN A 33 5.03 18.74 -2.06
C ASN A 33 5.14 18.91 -3.59
N ILE A 34 5.85 18.01 -4.27
CA ILE A 34 5.94 17.98 -5.73
C ILE A 34 4.99 16.91 -6.28
N ALA A 35 5.06 15.70 -5.73
CA ALA A 35 4.41 14.51 -6.28
C ALA A 35 2.91 14.38 -5.93
N ILE A 36 2.43 15.14 -4.93
CA ILE A 36 1.09 15.03 -4.37
C ILE A 36 0.43 16.42 -4.32
N ASP A 37 -0.88 16.48 -4.54
CA ASP A 37 -1.66 17.71 -4.38
C ASP A 37 -3.14 17.41 -4.13
N PHE A 38 -3.88 18.35 -3.55
CA PHE A 38 -5.35 18.27 -3.52
C PHE A 38 -5.96 18.61 -4.88
N GLN A 39 -5.26 19.40 -5.71
CA GLN A 39 -5.74 19.85 -7.00
C GLN A 39 -4.99 19.15 -8.14
N LYS A 40 -5.70 18.30 -8.89
CA LYS A 40 -5.15 17.55 -10.05
C LYS A 40 -4.39 18.46 -11.01
N ASP A 41 -4.98 19.61 -11.36
CA ASP A 41 -4.40 20.54 -12.34
C ASP A 41 -3.10 21.19 -11.85
N LEU A 42 -3.00 21.51 -10.55
CA LEU A 42 -1.78 22.08 -9.99
C LEU A 42 -0.66 21.05 -9.93
N LEU A 43 -1.00 19.80 -9.58
CA LEU A 43 -0.07 18.68 -9.64
C LEU A 43 0.44 18.47 -11.07
N GLY A 44 -0.48 18.35 -12.03
CA GLY A 44 -0.17 18.12 -13.45
C GLY A 44 0.77 19.19 -13.99
N LYS A 45 0.42 20.48 -13.84
CA LYS A 45 1.27 21.60 -14.29
C LYS A 45 2.67 21.57 -13.68
N ARG A 46 2.77 21.27 -12.39
CA ARG A 46 4.04 21.21 -11.67
C ARG A 46 4.92 20.08 -12.18
N VAL A 47 4.36 18.88 -12.37
CA VAL A 47 5.09 17.70 -12.86
C VAL A 47 5.47 17.88 -14.32
N GLU A 48 4.54 18.30 -15.17
CA GLU A 48 4.78 18.57 -16.59
C GLU A 48 5.92 19.57 -16.78
N GLU A 49 5.93 20.65 -15.98
CA GLU A 49 7.00 21.63 -16.03
C GLU A 49 8.37 21.04 -15.70
N ILE A 50 8.47 20.20 -14.66
CA ILE A 50 9.72 19.54 -14.26
C ILE A 50 10.19 18.59 -15.37
N LEU A 51 9.29 17.74 -15.90
CA LEU A 51 9.64 16.73 -16.91
C LEU A 51 9.95 17.34 -18.28
N THR A 52 9.34 18.49 -18.62
CA THR A 52 9.57 19.18 -19.89
C THR A 52 10.80 20.07 -19.84
N LYS A 53 10.93 20.92 -18.81
CA LYS A 53 12.05 21.88 -18.71
C LYS A 53 13.33 21.24 -18.21
N LYS A 54 13.22 20.11 -17.51
CA LYS A 54 14.34 19.35 -16.92
C LYS A 54 15.33 20.26 -16.16
N PRO A 55 14.84 21.10 -15.20
CA PRO A 55 15.72 21.96 -14.41
C PRO A 55 16.73 21.10 -13.63
N SER A 56 17.85 21.69 -13.21
CA SER A 56 18.77 21.01 -12.31
C SER A 56 18.10 20.68 -10.97
N LEU A 57 18.56 19.61 -10.30
CA LEU A 57 18.04 19.22 -8.99
C LEU A 57 18.18 20.37 -7.96
N ASN A 58 19.24 21.17 -8.03
CA ASN A 58 19.42 22.32 -7.15
C ASN A 58 18.35 23.40 -7.35
N GLU A 59 17.97 23.69 -8.59
CA GLU A 59 16.87 24.62 -8.88
C GLU A 59 15.55 24.09 -8.33
N VAL A 60 15.29 22.79 -8.46
CA VAL A 60 14.09 22.14 -7.88
C VAL A 60 14.12 22.23 -6.35
N ILE A 61 15.25 21.90 -5.71
CA ILE A 61 15.40 21.97 -4.25
C ILE A 61 15.12 23.39 -3.74
N GLN A 62 15.68 24.41 -4.38
CA GLN A 62 15.47 25.80 -3.99
C GLN A 62 14.02 26.23 -4.21
N ARG A 63 13.45 25.93 -5.38
CA ARG A 63 12.07 26.31 -5.74
C ARG A 63 11.03 25.71 -4.80
N PHE A 64 11.19 24.45 -4.43
CA PHE A 64 10.24 23.70 -3.61
C PHE A 64 10.64 23.62 -2.13
N ASN A 65 11.69 24.35 -1.72
CA ASN A 65 12.21 24.35 -0.35
C ASN A 65 12.43 22.92 0.21
N LEU A 66 13.07 22.07 -0.60
CA LEU A 66 13.35 20.68 -0.22
C LEU A 66 14.59 20.61 0.69
N ASN A 67 14.77 19.46 1.34
CA ASN A 67 16.02 19.18 2.05
C ASN A 67 17.22 19.26 1.06
N PRO A 68 18.32 19.96 1.40
CA PRO A 68 19.50 20.02 0.54
C PRO A 68 20.13 18.65 0.22
N LYS A 69 19.85 17.62 1.02
CA LYS A 69 20.29 16.23 0.81
C LYS A 69 19.33 15.40 -0.04
N THR A 70 18.24 16.00 -0.54
CA THR A 70 17.31 15.31 -1.44
C THR A 70 18.04 14.84 -2.68
N THR A 71 18.00 13.54 -2.96
CA THR A 71 18.52 12.97 -4.21
C THR A 71 17.44 12.87 -5.28
N TRP A 72 16.21 12.54 -4.86
CA TRP A 72 15.05 12.19 -5.69
C TRP A 72 15.34 11.25 -6.87
N GLU A 73 16.39 10.43 -6.79
CA GLU A 73 16.85 9.59 -7.91
C GLU A 73 16.78 10.34 -9.26
N TYR A 74 17.14 11.63 -9.24
CA TYR A 74 16.59 12.62 -10.17
C TYR A 74 16.90 12.34 -11.64
N ASP A 75 18.07 11.76 -11.92
CA ASP A 75 18.42 11.31 -13.27
C ASP A 75 17.45 10.26 -13.83
N ASN A 76 16.85 9.43 -12.97
CA ASN A 76 15.81 8.49 -13.36
C ASN A 76 14.47 9.19 -13.62
N VAL A 77 14.14 10.19 -12.82
CA VAL A 77 12.92 11.01 -12.95
C VAL A 77 12.89 11.71 -14.29
N LEU A 78 14.02 12.24 -14.74
CA LEU A 78 14.15 12.92 -16.04
C LEU A 78 14.02 11.99 -17.26
N LYS A 79 13.94 10.66 -17.05
CA LYS A 79 13.61 9.67 -18.09
C LYS A 79 12.10 9.45 -18.24
N ALA A 80 11.29 9.94 -17.31
CA ALA A 80 9.85 9.92 -17.45
C ALA A 80 9.41 10.95 -18.50
N ASP A 81 8.43 10.56 -19.31
CA ASP A 81 7.68 11.49 -20.14
C ASP A 81 6.38 11.83 -19.42
N TYR A 82 5.98 13.10 -19.50
CA TYR A 82 4.72 13.52 -18.89
C TYR A 82 3.54 12.88 -19.62
N ASP A 83 2.64 12.25 -18.86
CA ASP A 83 1.39 11.70 -19.36
C ASP A 83 0.30 11.88 -18.28
N GLU A 84 -0.80 12.53 -18.65
CA GLU A 84 -1.89 12.82 -17.72
C GLU A 84 -2.51 11.55 -17.12
N LYS A 85 -2.39 10.39 -17.78
CA LYS A 85 -2.91 9.12 -17.27
C LYS A 85 -2.29 8.69 -15.94
N TYR A 86 -1.12 9.23 -15.58
CA TYR A 86 -0.48 8.94 -14.30
C TYR A 86 -0.99 9.85 -13.17
N LEU A 87 -1.83 10.85 -13.45
CA LEU A 87 -2.47 11.67 -12.43
C LEU A 87 -3.67 10.94 -11.84
N GLU A 88 -3.45 10.31 -10.69
CA GLU A 88 -4.43 9.44 -10.04
C GLU A 88 -4.85 9.94 -8.68
N ILE A 89 -6.09 9.63 -8.30
CA ILE A 89 -6.51 9.79 -6.91
C ILE A 89 -5.99 8.59 -6.11
N TYR A 90 -5.27 8.88 -5.04
CA TYR A 90 -4.73 7.87 -4.15
C TYR A 90 -5.01 8.17 -2.68
N ASP A 91 -4.81 7.15 -1.87
CA ASP A 91 -5.03 7.21 -0.42
C ASP A 91 -3.77 7.69 0.29
N TYR A 92 -3.75 8.98 0.64
CA TYR A 92 -2.67 9.57 1.41
C TYR A 92 -2.76 9.13 2.86
N ARG A 93 -3.90 9.35 3.52
CA ARG A 93 -4.22 8.90 4.88
C ARG A 93 -5.68 8.42 4.93
N PRO A 94 -6.12 7.67 5.95
CA PRO A 94 -7.50 7.22 6.05
C PRO A 94 -8.46 8.40 5.90
N PHE A 95 -9.35 8.30 4.90
CA PHE A 95 -10.32 9.34 4.54
C PHE A 95 -9.72 10.66 4.02
N ASP A 96 -8.42 10.71 3.74
CA ASP A 96 -7.71 11.80 3.06
C ASP A 96 -7.18 11.27 1.72
N CYS A 97 -7.99 11.45 0.67
CA CYS A 97 -7.59 11.16 -0.70
C CYS A 97 -7.01 12.42 -1.35
N ARG A 98 -5.92 12.25 -2.10
CA ARG A 98 -5.25 13.32 -2.83
C ARG A 98 -4.94 12.86 -4.25
N TYR A 99 -4.44 13.75 -5.09
CA TYR A 99 -3.87 13.37 -6.37
C TYR A 99 -2.38 13.07 -6.22
N ILE A 100 -1.88 12.05 -6.93
CA ILE A 100 -0.47 11.70 -7.07
C ILE A 100 -0.12 11.55 -8.55
N TYR A 101 1.14 11.80 -8.90
CA TYR A 101 1.69 11.42 -10.20
C TYR A 101 2.35 10.04 -10.12
N TYR A 102 1.59 9.00 -10.47
CA TYR A 102 1.97 7.59 -10.37
C TYR A 102 2.78 7.10 -11.56
N ASP A 103 3.93 7.72 -11.82
CA ASP A 103 4.90 7.20 -12.78
C ASP A 103 6.06 6.52 -12.06
N LYS A 104 6.42 5.30 -12.49
CA LYS A 104 7.45 4.47 -11.84
C LYS A 104 8.87 5.04 -11.92
N ASN A 105 9.13 5.90 -12.89
CA ASN A 105 10.41 6.58 -13.02
C ASN A 105 10.42 7.87 -12.18
N PHE A 106 9.27 8.55 -12.09
CA PHE A 106 9.09 9.75 -11.30
C PHE A 106 9.09 9.51 -9.79
N LEU A 107 8.45 8.43 -9.32
CA LEU A 107 8.37 8.09 -7.91
C LEU A 107 9.65 7.42 -7.42
N SER A 108 10.11 7.78 -6.21
CA SER A 108 11.28 7.11 -5.61
C SER A 108 11.06 5.61 -5.42
N ARG A 109 9.88 5.21 -4.93
CA ARG A 109 9.44 3.80 -4.93
C ARG A 109 7.94 3.71 -5.22
N SER A 110 7.60 3.38 -6.47
CA SER A 110 6.21 3.16 -6.90
C SER A 110 5.57 1.90 -6.31
N ARG A 111 6.40 0.93 -5.88
CA ARG A 111 5.95 -0.40 -5.43
C ARG A 111 5.05 -1.11 -6.46
N SER A 112 5.38 -0.93 -7.74
CA SER A 112 4.60 -1.40 -8.90
C SER A 112 4.14 -2.85 -8.82
N ARG A 113 4.97 -3.77 -8.27
CA ARG A 113 4.56 -5.18 -8.05
C ARG A 113 3.20 -5.33 -7.35
N VAL A 114 2.87 -4.42 -6.43
CA VAL A 114 1.61 -4.43 -5.65
C VAL A 114 0.68 -3.31 -6.10
N MET A 115 1.18 -2.10 -6.28
CA MET A 115 0.36 -0.92 -6.56
C MET A 115 -0.21 -0.91 -7.98
N ASP A 116 0.45 -1.52 -8.97
CA ASP A 116 -0.09 -1.64 -10.34
C ASP A 116 -1.39 -2.47 -10.36
N ASN A 117 -1.64 -3.30 -9.34
CA ASN A 117 -2.90 -4.07 -9.21
C ASN A 117 -4.11 -3.20 -8.81
N PHE A 118 -3.91 -1.90 -8.55
CA PHE A 118 -4.96 -0.91 -8.27
C PHE A 118 -4.96 0.22 -9.29
N PHE A 119 -3.87 0.42 -10.03
CA PHE A 119 -3.76 1.46 -11.05
C PHE A 119 -4.58 1.06 -12.28
N ASP A 120 -5.68 1.78 -12.53
CA ASP A 120 -6.66 1.47 -13.58
C ASP A 120 -7.19 0.01 -13.51
N LYS A 121 -7.41 -0.48 -12.28
CA LYS A 121 -7.94 -1.83 -12.00
C LYS A 121 -9.05 -1.78 -10.96
N ASP A 122 -10.08 -2.61 -11.13
CA ASP A 122 -11.05 -2.89 -10.07
C ASP A 122 -10.43 -3.90 -9.09
N ASN A 123 -10.10 -3.44 -7.90
CA ASN A 123 -9.49 -4.26 -6.86
C ASN A 123 -9.83 -3.68 -5.49
N ILE A 124 -9.60 -4.49 -4.45
CA ILE A 124 -9.63 -4.07 -3.06
C ILE A 124 -8.43 -4.68 -2.36
N GLY A 125 -7.85 -3.94 -1.43
CA GLY A 125 -6.71 -4.39 -0.67
C GLY A 125 -6.88 -4.05 0.79
N LEU A 126 -6.38 -4.94 1.64
CA LEU A 126 -6.25 -4.72 3.06
C LEU A 126 -4.98 -3.92 3.32
N GLU A 127 -5.04 -3.01 4.29
CA GLU A 127 -3.95 -2.14 4.71
C GLU A 127 -3.72 -2.35 6.21
N THR A 128 -2.49 -2.71 6.57
CA THR A 128 -2.07 -2.85 7.96
C THR A 128 -0.59 -2.54 8.13
N SER A 129 -0.06 -2.71 9.32
CA SER A 129 1.33 -2.45 9.66
C SER A 129 1.92 -3.65 10.39
N ARG A 130 3.24 -3.81 10.34
CA ARG A 130 3.91 -4.82 11.17
C ARG A 130 3.74 -4.56 12.67
N VAL A 131 3.53 -3.31 13.07
CA VAL A 131 3.45 -2.93 14.48
C VAL A 131 2.24 -2.03 14.68
N GLY A 132 1.30 -2.50 15.50
CA GLY A 132 0.03 -1.83 15.80
C GLY A 132 -1.17 -2.61 15.28
N ASP A 133 -2.36 -2.20 15.69
CA ASP A 133 -3.65 -2.82 15.33
C ASP A 133 -4.44 -1.96 14.33
N PHE A 134 -3.72 -1.25 13.46
CA PHE A 134 -4.31 -0.43 12.40
C PHE A 134 -4.71 -1.32 11.23
N ILE A 135 -6.00 -1.28 10.87
CA ILE A 135 -6.59 -2.10 9.82
C ILE A 135 -7.53 -1.24 9.00
N PHE A 136 -7.38 -1.29 7.68
CA PHE A 136 -8.23 -0.56 6.74
C PHE A 136 -8.37 -1.35 5.43
N VAL A 137 -9.37 -1.03 4.62
CA VAL A 137 -9.51 -1.56 3.25
C VAL A 137 -9.64 -0.42 2.26
N SER A 138 -9.03 -0.57 1.10
CA SER A 138 -9.01 0.46 0.07
C SER A 138 -8.95 -0.14 -1.33
N LYS A 139 -9.58 0.57 -2.27
CA LYS A 139 -9.54 0.25 -3.71
C LYS A 139 -8.46 0.99 -4.49
N ARG A 140 -7.73 1.92 -3.85
CA ARG A 140 -6.76 2.81 -4.51
C ARG A 140 -5.34 2.40 -4.19
N ILE A 141 -4.38 2.86 -4.98
CA ILE A 141 -2.98 2.90 -4.53
C ILE A 141 -2.87 3.74 -3.24
N SER A 142 -1.88 3.46 -2.39
CA SER A 142 -1.77 4.05 -1.06
C SER A 142 -0.34 4.50 -0.73
N ASP A 143 -0.26 5.47 0.18
CA ASP A 143 0.99 5.98 0.72
C ASP A 143 1.66 5.00 1.69
N GLU A 144 2.99 4.97 1.77
CA GLU A 144 3.70 4.16 2.77
C GLU A 144 3.32 4.54 4.21
N HIS A 145 2.81 5.75 4.42
CA HIS A 145 2.37 6.24 5.72
C HIS A 145 0.83 6.28 5.87
N PHE A 146 0.08 5.45 5.12
CA PHE A 146 -1.38 5.46 5.12
C PHE A 146 -1.99 5.25 6.52
N VAL A 147 -1.99 4.02 7.05
CA VAL A 147 -2.58 3.69 8.38
C VAL A 147 -1.59 3.79 9.55
N SER A 148 -0.30 3.89 9.27
CA SER A 148 0.79 3.89 10.25
C SER A 148 2.08 4.48 9.64
N ASP A 149 3.16 4.60 10.41
CA ASP A 149 4.48 4.97 9.90
C ASP A 149 5.07 4.01 8.85
N ASN A 150 4.58 2.78 8.74
CA ASN A 150 4.96 1.87 7.65
C ASN A 150 3.81 0.90 7.37
N SER A 151 2.96 1.32 6.45
CA SER A 151 1.73 0.64 6.04
C SER A 151 2.01 -0.28 4.87
N PHE A 152 1.42 -1.47 4.91
CA PHE A 152 1.53 -2.54 3.95
C PHE A 152 0.16 -2.83 3.35
N LYS A 153 0.15 -2.91 2.01
CA LYS A 153 -1.03 -3.24 1.21
C LYS A 153 -0.99 -4.70 0.78
N PHE A 154 -2.11 -5.37 0.97
CA PHE A 154 -2.36 -6.77 0.64
C PHE A 154 -3.54 -6.81 -0.35
N PRO A 155 -3.28 -6.83 -1.68
CA PRO A 155 -4.33 -6.91 -2.68
C PRO A 155 -5.16 -8.19 -2.53
N LEU A 156 -6.46 -8.12 -2.81
CA LEU A 156 -7.28 -9.33 -2.97
C LEU A 156 -6.92 -10.06 -4.27
N TYR A 157 -6.69 -9.30 -5.35
CA TYR A 157 -6.26 -9.85 -6.63
C TYR A 157 -4.93 -9.28 -7.12
N ILE A 158 -4.25 -10.08 -7.93
CA ILE A 158 -3.10 -9.70 -8.76
C ILE A 158 -3.57 -9.70 -10.22
N TYR A 159 -3.01 -8.81 -11.03
CA TYR A 159 -3.16 -8.80 -12.47
C TYR A 159 -1.82 -9.20 -13.11
N ASP A 160 -1.86 -10.20 -14.00
CA ASP A 160 -0.67 -10.59 -14.76
C ASP A 160 -0.46 -9.70 -16.00
N SER A 161 0.53 -10.06 -16.84
CA SER A 161 0.84 -9.32 -18.07
C SER A 161 -0.30 -9.29 -19.08
N ASP A 162 -1.20 -10.27 -19.04
CA ASP A 162 -2.37 -10.36 -19.92
C ASP A 162 -3.61 -9.70 -19.28
N ASN A 163 -3.44 -9.02 -18.14
CA ASN A 163 -4.50 -8.45 -17.31
C ASN A 163 -5.50 -9.48 -16.80
N LEU A 164 -5.11 -10.74 -16.67
CA LEU A 164 -5.93 -11.75 -16.02
C LEU A 164 -5.93 -11.52 -14.51
N ARG A 165 -7.13 -11.51 -13.93
CA ARG A 165 -7.35 -11.30 -12.51
C ARG A 165 -7.18 -12.63 -11.75
N ILE A 166 -6.16 -12.70 -10.90
CA ILE A 166 -5.78 -13.91 -10.15
C ILE A 166 -5.90 -13.63 -8.65
N PRO A 167 -6.52 -14.50 -7.84
CA PRO A 167 -6.55 -14.36 -6.38
C PRO A 167 -5.14 -14.32 -5.76
N ASN A 168 -4.92 -13.38 -4.85
CA ASN A 168 -3.66 -13.19 -4.14
C ASN A 168 -3.61 -13.96 -2.80
N LEU A 169 -4.19 -15.14 -2.76
CA LEU A 169 -4.34 -15.94 -1.52
C LEU A 169 -3.68 -17.29 -1.71
N GLU A 170 -2.88 -17.70 -0.73
CA GLU A 170 -2.26 -19.02 -0.71
C GLU A 170 -3.32 -20.12 -0.66
N LYS A 171 -3.26 -21.08 -1.60
CA LYS A 171 -4.28 -22.13 -1.72
C LYS A 171 -4.40 -23.01 -0.49
N ILE A 172 -3.30 -23.17 0.26
CA ILE A 172 -3.30 -23.92 1.52
C ILE A 172 -4.27 -23.29 2.51
N PHE A 173 -4.32 -21.96 2.57
CA PHE A 173 -5.22 -21.25 3.49
C PHE A 173 -6.70 -21.48 3.11
N LEU A 174 -7.04 -21.36 1.83
CA LEU A 174 -8.39 -21.68 1.34
C LEU A 174 -8.79 -23.11 1.73
N GLY A 175 -7.91 -24.09 1.50
CA GLY A 175 -8.18 -25.48 1.85
C GLY A 175 -8.38 -25.74 3.35
N GLU A 176 -7.67 -25.02 4.24
CA GLU A 176 -7.89 -25.12 5.69
C GLU A 176 -9.24 -24.53 6.12
N ILE A 177 -9.66 -23.41 5.51
CA ILE A 177 -10.97 -22.81 5.78
C ILE A 177 -12.10 -23.71 5.25
N GLU A 178 -11.95 -24.27 4.05
CA GLU A 178 -12.97 -25.11 3.43
C GLU A 178 -13.24 -26.40 4.20
N LYS A 179 -12.25 -26.93 4.94
CA LYS A 179 -12.44 -28.06 5.85
C LYS A 179 -13.41 -27.76 7.00
N ILE A 180 -13.58 -26.48 7.36
CA ILE A 180 -14.41 -26.04 8.49
C ILE A 180 -15.80 -25.64 7.99
N VAL A 181 -15.87 -24.84 6.92
CA VAL A 181 -17.11 -24.19 6.49
C VAL A 181 -17.70 -24.75 5.19
N GLY A 182 -17.01 -25.67 4.51
CA GLY A 182 -17.35 -26.10 3.16
C GLY A 182 -16.81 -25.13 2.11
N GLU A 183 -17.41 -25.12 0.91
CA GLU A 183 -16.98 -24.25 -0.19
C GLU A 183 -16.95 -22.76 0.22
N ALA A 184 -15.83 -22.08 -0.05
CA ALA A 184 -15.63 -20.67 0.27
C ALA A 184 -15.02 -19.93 -0.92
N LYS A 185 -15.39 -18.66 -1.11
CA LYS A 185 -14.75 -17.81 -2.10
C LYS A 185 -13.60 -17.03 -1.47
N PHE A 186 -12.71 -16.52 -2.32
CA PHE A 186 -11.58 -15.69 -1.88
C PHE A 186 -12.05 -14.39 -1.21
N GLU A 187 -13.17 -13.84 -1.68
CA GLU A 187 -13.86 -12.68 -1.13
C GLU A 187 -14.37 -12.98 0.29
N ASP A 188 -14.95 -14.16 0.52
CA ASP A 188 -15.44 -14.57 1.84
C ASP A 188 -14.29 -14.65 2.85
N ILE A 189 -13.13 -15.16 2.40
CA ILE A 189 -11.90 -15.21 3.21
C ILE A 189 -11.40 -13.80 3.52
N PHE A 190 -11.37 -12.92 2.53
CA PHE A 190 -10.94 -11.54 2.71
C PHE A 190 -11.83 -10.80 3.72
N ASP A 191 -13.14 -10.97 3.61
CA ASP A 191 -14.13 -10.39 4.52
C ASP A 191 -13.99 -10.97 5.94
N TYR A 192 -13.73 -12.27 6.05
CA TYR A 192 -13.45 -12.93 7.33
C TYR A 192 -12.21 -12.35 8.01
N ILE A 193 -11.09 -12.21 7.28
CA ILE A 193 -9.86 -11.60 7.79
C ILE A 193 -10.17 -10.19 8.31
N TYR A 194 -10.85 -9.37 7.51
CA TYR A 194 -11.20 -8.01 7.90
C TYR A 194 -12.07 -7.98 9.17
N ALA A 195 -13.06 -8.86 9.27
CA ALA A 195 -13.93 -8.96 10.45
C ALA A 195 -13.17 -9.40 11.72
N VAL A 196 -12.30 -10.41 11.62
CA VAL A 196 -11.48 -10.89 12.76
C VAL A 196 -10.56 -9.78 13.25
N LEU A 197 -9.88 -9.09 12.33
CA LEU A 197 -8.94 -8.03 12.68
C LEU A 197 -9.63 -6.76 13.22
N HIS A 198 -10.94 -6.63 13.08
CA HIS A 198 -11.76 -5.62 13.75
C HIS A 198 -12.43 -6.09 15.05
N SER A 199 -12.35 -7.38 15.38
CA SER A 199 -12.97 -7.92 16.60
C SER A 199 -12.29 -7.39 17.87
N PRO A 200 -13.04 -6.76 18.80
CA PRO A 200 -12.49 -6.28 20.07
C PRO A 200 -11.87 -7.41 20.90
N ASN A 201 -12.48 -8.59 20.87
CA ASN A 201 -11.99 -9.76 21.60
C ASN A 201 -10.63 -10.23 21.06
N TYR A 202 -10.47 -10.27 19.74
CA TYR A 202 -9.19 -10.63 19.11
C TYR A 202 -8.10 -9.62 19.47
N ARG A 203 -8.40 -8.32 19.28
CA ARG A 203 -7.44 -7.23 19.55
C ARG A 203 -7.01 -7.20 21.00
N GLU A 204 -7.93 -7.30 21.96
CA GLU A 204 -7.60 -7.28 23.37
C GLU A 204 -6.81 -8.53 23.79
N LYS A 205 -7.22 -9.70 23.31
CA LYS A 205 -6.56 -10.98 23.62
C LYS A 205 -5.13 -11.04 23.12
N TYR A 206 -4.86 -10.54 21.90
CA TYR A 206 -3.54 -10.63 21.28
C TYR A 206 -2.78 -9.30 21.21
N LYS A 207 -3.20 -8.28 21.96
CA LYS A 207 -2.63 -6.92 21.95
C LYS A 207 -1.10 -6.86 22.09
N GLU A 208 -0.51 -7.75 22.88
CA GLU A 208 0.94 -7.75 23.09
C GLU A 208 1.71 -8.27 21.86
N PHE A 209 1.09 -9.12 21.04
CA PHE A 209 1.66 -9.62 19.79
C PHE A 209 1.46 -8.62 18.64
N LEU A 210 0.28 -8.01 18.55
CA LEU A 210 -0.02 -6.97 17.54
C LEU A 210 0.91 -5.74 17.65
N LYS A 211 1.46 -5.47 18.85
CA LYS A 211 2.44 -4.40 19.08
C LYS A 211 3.84 -4.71 18.53
N ILE A 212 4.14 -5.93 18.11
CA ILE A 212 5.51 -6.34 17.76
C ILE A 212 5.62 -7.04 16.41
N ASP A 213 4.53 -7.59 15.87
CA ASP A 213 4.52 -8.26 14.58
C ASP A 213 3.15 -8.21 13.91
N PHE A 214 3.10 -8.63 12.64
CA PHE A 214 1.87 -8.71 11.88
C PHE A 214 0.79 -9.58 12.55
N PRO A 215 -0.50 -9.27 12.29
CA PRO A 215 -1.59 -10.09 12.79
C PRO A 215 -1.57 -11.52 12.24
N ARG A 216 -2.10 -12.45 13.04
CA ARG A 216 -2.27 -13.88 12.73
C ARG A 216 -3.71 -14.37 12.90
#